data_AF-A0AAP5LYV8-F1
#
_entry.id   AF-A0AAP5LYV8-F1
#
_cell.length_a   1.000
_cell.length_b   1.000
_cell.length_c   1.000
_cell.angle_alpha   90.00
_cell.angle_beta   90.00
_cell.angle_gamma   90.00
#
_symmetry.space_group_name_H-M   'P 1'
#
loop_
_entity.id
_entity.type
_entity.pdbx_description
1 polymer ?
#
loop_
_entity_poly.entity_id
_entity_poly.type
_entity_poly.pdbx_seq_one_letter_code
_entity_poly.pdbx_strand_id
1 'polypeptide(L)' 'MVQRSKRSLHLGKIEEMQREAKDFEWKVRRWAAEVPIASSVYLALDPLNHSLQLMTRVLNGERDGSGFERRYGEGGLE' A
#
# COMPACT_ATOMS: atom_id res chain seq x y z
N MET A 1 8.60 15.75 17.77
CA MET A 1 8.77 14.93 16.54
C MET A 1 9.38 13.61 16.97
N VAL A 2 8.61 12.51 17.00
CA VAL A 2 9.12 11.20 17.46
C VAL A 2 9.93 10.57 16.32
N GLN A 3 11.25 10.50 16.49
CA GLN A 3 12.13 9.83 15.55
C GLN A 3 11.91 8.31 15.68
N ARG A 4 11.02 7.73 14.87
CA ARG A 4 10.92 6.27 14.79
C ARG A 4 12.26 5.74 14.27
N SER A 5 12.90 4.85 15.03
CA SER A 5 14.06 4.11 14.55
C SER A 5 13.75 3.48 13.20
N LYS A 6 14.74 3.45 12.30
CA LYS A 6 14.75 2.71 11.02
C LYS A 6 14.71 1.18 11.26
N ARG A 7 13.83 0.69 12.12
CA ARG A 7 13.65 -0.74 12.34
C ARG A 7 12.97 -1.29 11.09
N SER A 8 13.62 -2.27 10.47
CA SER A 8 12.99 -3.12 9.48
C SER A 8 11.72 -3.73 10.07
N LEU A 9 10.67 -3.80 9.26
CA LEU A 9 9.42 -4.41 9.66
C LEU A 9 9.67 -5.92 9.83
N HIS A 10 9.22 -6.51 10.94
CA HIS A 10 9.39 -7.95 11.15
C HIS A 10 8.60 -8.74 10.10
N LEU A 11 9.15 -9.84 9.58
CA LEU A 11 8.55 -10.63 8.50
C LEU A 11 7.11 -11.03 8.81
N GLY A 12 6.85 -11.57 10.01
CA GLY A 12 5.48 -11.95 10.40
C GLY A 12 4.49 -10.77 10.43
N LYS A 13 4.99 -9.54 10.67
CA LYS A 13 4.13 -8.34 10.61
C LYS A 13 3.88 -7.91 9.16
N ILE A 14 4.85 -8.07 8.28
CA ILE A 14 4.68 -7.86 6.83
C ILE A 14 3.59 -8.81 6.30
N GLU A 15 3.65 -10.09 6.66
CA GLU A 15 2.67 -11.11 6.24
C GLU A 15 1.27 -10.81 6.78
N GLU A 16 1.16 -10.42 8.06
CA GLU A 16 -0.10 -9.99 8.68
C GLU A 16 -0.71 -8.80 7.93
N MET A 17 0.08 -7.73 7.72
CA MET A 17 -0.36 -6.54 6.99
C MET A 17 -0.74 -6.85 5.55
N GLN A 18 -0.03 -7.77 4.89
CA GLN A 18 -0.33 -8.16 3.50
C GLN A 18 -1.66 -8.91 3.39
N ARG A 19 -1.94 -9.83 4.34
CA ARG A 19 -3.21 -10.55 4.40
C ARG A 19 -4.37 -9.57 4.59
N GLU A 20 -4.26 -8.68 5.58
CA GLU A 20 -5.31 -7.69 5.87
C GLU A 20 -5.54 -6.72 4.71
N ALA A 21 -4.47 -6.25 4.06
CA ALA A 21 -4.57 -5.37 2.90
C ALA A 21 -5.31 -6.05 1.73
N LYS A 22 -5.01 -7.32 1.45
CA LYS A 22 -5.69 -8.10 0.40
C LYS A 22 -7.15 -8.37 0.74
N ASP A 23 -7.45 -8.74 1.98
CA ASP A 23 -8.82 -8.98 2.44
C ASP A 23 -9.66 -7.71 2.31
N PHE A 24 -9.08 -6.57 2.65
CA PHE A 24 -9.76 -5.29 2.52
C PHE A 24 -9.88 -4.84 1.05
N GLU A 25 -8.86 -5.05 0.23
CA GLU A 25 -8.93 -4.82 -1.22
C GLU A 25 -10.11 -5.59 -1.83
N TRP A 26 -10.29 -6.86 -1.47
CA TRP A 26 -11.40 -7.67 -1.96
C TRP A 26 -12.77 -7.14 -1.51
N LYS A 27 -12.88 -6.59 -0.30
CA LYS A 27 -14.11 -5.91 0.16
C LYS A 27 -14.38 -4.64 -0.65
N VAL A 28 -13.37 -3.79 -0.82
CA VAL A 28 -13.48 -2.53 -1.58
C VAL A 28 -13.89 -2.78 -3.03
N ARG A 29 -13.32 -3.80 -3.68
CA ARG A 29 -13.71 -4.22 -5.05
C ARG A 29 -15.16 -4.67 -5.13
N ARG A 30 -15.66 -5.41 -4.13
CA ARG A 30 -17.07 -5.81 -4.08
C ARG A 30 -18.00 -4.62 -3.93
N TRP A 31 -17.69 -3.69 -3.03
CA TRP A 31 -18.45 -2.45 -2.90
C TRP A 31 -18.44 -1.64 -4.19
N ALA A 32 -17.29 -1.53 -4.87
CA ALA A 32 -17.18 -0.82 -6.14
C ALA A 32 -18.03 -1.45 -7.25
N ALA A 33 -18.24 -2.78 -7.22
CA ALA A 33 -19.11 -3.48 -8.16
C ALA A 33 -20.61 -3.31 -7.87
N GLU A 34 -20.98 -2.96 -6.64
CA GLU A 34 -22.37 -2.76 -6.22
C GLU A 34 -22.87 -1.32 -6.42
N VAL A 35 -21.96 -0.36 -6.64
CA VAL A 35 -22.32 1.06 -6.78
C VAL A 35 -22.27 1.53 -8.24
N PRO A 36 -23.08 2.53 -8.64
CA PRO A 36 -23.04 3.08 -9.99
C PRO A 36 -21.68 3.69 -10.34
N ILE A 37 -21.17 3.33 -11.51
CA ILE A 37 -19.97 3.90 -12.13
C ILE A 37 -20.23 5.40 -12.34
N ALA A 38 -19.44 6.27 -11.71
CA ALA A 38 -19.60 7.74 -11.60
C ALA A 38 -20.39 8.28 -10.40
N SER A 39 -20.88 7.43 -9.49
CA SER A 39 -21.30 7.92 -8.17
C SER A 39 -20.10 8.45 -7.38
N SER A 40 -20.34 9.41 -6.48
CA SER A 40 -19.28 9.92 -5.58
C SER A 40 -18.66 8.80 -4.74
N VAL A 41 -19.43 7.79 -4.38
CA VAL A 41 -18.96 6.59 -3.68
C VAL A 41 -18.00 5.79 -4.57
N TYR A 42 -18.36 5.51 -5.83
CA TYR A 42 -17.47 4.82 -6.77
C TYR A 42 -16.15 5.58 -6.95
N LEU A 43 -16.24 6.91 -7.15
CA LEU A 43 -15.07 7.77 -7.32
C LEU A 43 -14.17 7.81 -6.08
N ALA A 44 -14.71 7.59 -4.88
CA ALA A 44 -13.92 7.46 -3.65
C ALA A 44 -13.33 6.06 -3.45
N LEU A 45 -14.02 5.00 -3.91
CA LEU A 45 -13.55 3.62 -3.80
C LEU A 45 -12.40 3.31 -4.76
N ASP A 46 -12.37 3.92 -5.94
CA ASP A 46 -11.30 3.73 -6.93
C ASP A 46 -9.88 4.06 -6.41
N PRO A 47 -9.59 5.26 -5.87
CA PRO A 47 -8.28 5.57 -5.32
C PRO A 47 -7.95 4.74 -4.07
N LEU A 48 -8.95 4.33 -3.29
CA LEU A 48 -8.74 3.42 -2.15
C LEU A 48 -8.26 2.05 -2.61
N ASN A 49 -8.90 1.48 -3.64
CA ASN A 49 -8.49 0.21 -4.25
C ASN A 49 -7.06 0.30 -4.81
N HIS A 50 -6.73 1.40 -5.51
CA HIS A 50 -5.38 1.65 -6.00
C HIS A 50 -4.34 1.72 -4.87
N SER A 51 -4.67 2.41 -3.78
CA SER A 51 -3.79 2.53 -2.61
C SER A 51 -3.52 1.18 -1.93
N LEU A 52 -4.51 0.28 -1.88
CA LEU A 52 -4.34 -1.06 -1.31
C LEU A 52 -3.45 -1.95 -2.19
N GLN A 53 -3.54 -1.82 -3.52
CA GLN A 53 -2.62 -2.48 -4.44
C GLN A 53 -1.19 -1.97 -4.27
N LEU A 54 -1.02 -0.66 -4.15
CA LEU A 54 0.28 -0.05 -3.90
C LEU A 54 0.87 -0.55 -2.57
N MET A 55 0.08 -0.58 -1.51
CA MET A 55 0.49 -1.10 -0.20
C MET A 55 0.97 -2.54 -0.30
N THR A 56 0.25 -3.40 -1.04
CA THR A 56 0.66 -4.79 -1.26
C THR A 56 2.01 -4.89 -1.99
N ARG A 57 2.26 -4.02 -2.98
CA ARG A 57 3.55 -3.97 -3.69
C ARG A 57 4.68 -3.51 -2.77
N VAL A 58 4.45 -2.49 -1.95
CA VAL A 58 5.42 -1.99 -0.96
C VAL A 58 5.76 -3.07 0.05
N LEU A 59 4.76 -3.77 0.60
CA LEU A 59 4.97 -4.88 1.54
C LEU A 59 5.76 -6.04 0.92
N ASN A 60 5.54 -6.35 -0.36
CA ASN A 60 6.37 -7.32 -1.06
C ASN A 60 7.83 -6.84 -1.16
N GLY A 61 8.06 -5.57 -1.50
CA GLY A 61 9.40 -4.99 -1.55
C GLY A 61 10.13 -5.07 -0.21
N GLU A 62 9.43 -4.75 0.90
CA GLU A 62 9.93 -4.90 2.26
C GLU A 62 10.23 -6.36 2.63
N ARG A 63 9.39 -7.30 2.19
CA ARG A 63 9.58 -8.74 2.42
C ARG A 63 10.83 -9.28 1.72
N ASP A 64 11.02 -8.87 0.47
CA ASP A 64 12.14 -9.31 -0.38
C ASP A 64 13.46 -8.62 -0.02
N GLY A 65 13.50 -7.80 1.05
CA GLY A 65 14.71 -7.09 1.49
C GLY A 65 15.12 -5.95 0.56
N SER A 66 14.38 -5.74 -0.53
CA SER A 66 14.47 -4.60 -1.46
C SER A 66 13.76 -3.35 -0.95
N GLY A 67 13.39 -3.35 0.35
CA GLY A 67 12.60 -2.34 1.02
C GLY A 67 13.07 -0.95 0.64
N PHE A 68 12.12 -0.03 0.43
CA PHE A 68 12.20 1.24 -0.32
C PHE A 68 13.57 1.93 -0.26
N GLU A 69 14.59 1.35 -0.91
CA GLU A 69 15.93 1.92 -0.97
C GLU A 69 15.77 3.17 -1.81
N ARG A 70 16.07 4.30 -1.19
CA ARG A 70 15.91 5.65 -1.73
C ARG A 70 16.58 5.75 -3.10
N ARG A 71 15.83 5.50 -4.17
CA ARG A 71 16.15 6.00 -5.52
C ARG A 71 15.74 7.47 -5.71
N TYR A 72 15.65 8.23 -4.63
CA TYR A 72 15.36 9.67 -4.61
C TYR A 72 16.47 10.44 -3.88
N GLY A 73 17.75 10.16 -4.16
CA GLY A 73 18.86 10.73 -3.39
C GLY A 73 20.20 10.95 -4.10
N GLU A 74 20.33 10.69 -5.41
CA GLU A 74 21.54 11.03 -6.18
C GLU A 74 21.14 11.61 -7.55
N GLY A 75 20.38 12.71 -7.49
CA GLY A 75 20.27 13.66 -8.59
C GLY A 75 20.83 14.97 -8.08
N GLY A 76 22.16 15.05 -7.99
CA GLY A 76 22.86 16.30 -7.69
C GLY A 76 22.45 17.35 -8.72
N LEU A 77 21.75 18.37 -8.25
CA LEU A 77 21.76 19.67 -8.91
C LEU A 77 23.09 20.31 -8.51
N GLU A 78 24.12 20.01 -9.30
CA GLU A 78 25.24 20.92 -9.52
C GLU A 78 25.07 21.58 -10.89
#